data_AF-A0A7Y5G754-F1
#
_entry.id   AF-A0A7Y5G754-F1
#
_cell.length_a   1.000
_cell.length_b   1.000
_cell.length_c   1.000
_cell.angle_alpha   90.00
_cell.angle_beta   90.00
_cell.angle_gamma   90.00
#
_symmetry.space_group_name_H-M   'P 1'
#
loop_
_entity.id
_entity.type
_entity.pdbx_description
1 polymer ?
#
loop_
_entity_poly.entity_id
_entity_poly.type
_entity_poly.pdbx_seq_one_letter_code
_entity_poly.pdbx_strand_id
1 'polypeptide(L)'
;MKFSAHIDKAFWTALDKVLTVAFGFVFMKVSLLYLPVEEWGIFSILYNAIFLLLVNLGSSFALQPLMKFAAETEDTDKIVSVALILNAAFMAVAIAVVLIARDWLALWFASNASEAASIQSAIAAFPLLAAAFFFRNFLIYILQAKYHVIRILIIDGIYFGENN
;
A
#
# COMPACT_ATOMS: atom_id res chain seq x y z
N MET A 1 4.49 11.31 -32.93
CA MET A 1 4.82 11.30 -31.48
C MET A 1 6.24 10.79 -31.30
N LYS A 2 7.12 11.52 -30.60
CA LYS A 2 8.54 11.16 -30.47
C LYS A 2 8.75 10.16 -29.32
N PHE A 3 9.00 8.91 -29.66
CA PHE A 3 9.23 7.80 -28.73
C PHE A 3 10.42 8.06 -27.78
N SER A 4 11.46 8.77 -28.25
CA SER A 4 12.64 9.09 -27.42
C SER A 4 12.34 10.01 -26.23
N ALA A 5 11.31 10.86 -26.31
CA ALA A 5 10.93 11.76 -25.21
C ALA A 5 10.22 11.02 -24.04
N HIS A 6 9.87 9.74 -24.23
CA HIS A 6 9.19 8.92 -23.23
C HIS A 6 10.12 7.87 -22.59
N ILE A 7 11.33 7.68 -23.14
CA ILE A 7 12.31 6.71 -22.63
C ILE A 7 12.82 7.11 -21.26
N ASP A 8 13.12 8.39 -21.01
CA ASP A 8 13.56 8.84 -19.69
C ASP A 8 12.49 8.59 -18.62
N LYS A 9 11.22 8.89 -18.92
CA LYS A 9 10.12 8.60 -17.99
C LYS A 9 9.95 7.10 -17.75
N ALA A 10 10.10 6.28 -18.80
CA ALA A 10 10.04 4.84 -18.69
C ALA A 10 11.20 4.28 -17.85
N PHE A 11 12.42 4.82 -18.00
CA PHE A 11 13.59 4.43 -17.22
C PHE A 11 13.40 4.75 -15.73
N TRP A 12 12.95 5.96 -15.39
CA TRP A 12 12.69 6.31 -13.99
C TRP A 12 11.56 5.49 -13.37
N THR A 13 10.53 5.17 -14.16
CA THR A 13 9.43 4.29 -13.71
C THR A 13 9.92 2.85 -13.52
N ALA A 14 10.81 2.37 -14.38
CA ALA A 14 11.41 1.05 -14.23
C ALA A 14 12.28 0.99 -12.96
N LEU A 15 13.07 2.05 -12.69
CA LEU A 15 13.92 2.12 -11.50
C LEU A 15 13.08 2.09 -10.20
N ASP A 16 11.97 2.81 -10.16
CA ASP A 16 10.98 2.77 -9.07
C ASP A 16 10.47 1.34 -8.79
N LYS A 17 10.12 0.61 -9.85
CA LYS A 17 9.68 -0.78 -9.73
C LYS A 17 10.80 -1.72 -9.30
N VAL A 18 12.01 -1.53 -9.80
CA VAL A 18 13.18 -2.32 -9.37
C VAL A 18 13.46 -2.12 -7.89
N LEU A 19 13.38 -0.89 -7.38
CA LEU A 19 13.50 -0.58 -5.95
C LEU A 19 12.44 -1.31 -5.12
N THR A 20 11.18 -1.25 -5.57
CA THR A 20 10.07 -1.96 -4.91
C THR A 20 10.30 -3.47 -4.88
N VAL A 21 10.77 -4.05 -5.98
CA VAL A 21 11.05 -5.48 -6.10
C VAL A 21 12.24 -5.87 -5.21
N ALA A 22 13.32 -5.09 -5.22
CA ALA A 22 14.49 -5.32 -4.38
C ALA A 22 14.13 -5.25 -2.88
N PHE A 23 13.31 -4.28 -2.49
CA PHE A 23 12.77 -4.19 -1.13
C PHE A 23 11.94 -5.44 -0.80
N GLY A 24 11.07 -5.89 -1.70
CA GLY A 24 10.30 -7.13 -1.52
C GLY A 24 11.20 -8.35 -1.27
N PHE A 25 12.33 -8.47 -1.98
CA PHE A 25 13.30 -9.54 -1.74
C PHE A 25 14.01 -9.42 -0.39
N VAL A 26 14.45 -8.23 -0.01
CA VAL A 26 15.08 -8.00 1.31
C VAL A 26 14.10 -8.31 2.43
N PHE A 27 12.88 -7.79 2.33
CA PHE A 27 11.81 -8.03 3.29
C PHE A 27 11.48 -9.52 3.43
N MET A 28 11.38 -10.23 2.30
CA MET A 28 11.15 -11.68 2.30
C MET A 28 12.31 -12.42 2.96
N LYS A 29 13.56 -12.07 2.64
CA LYS A 29 14.75 -12.67 3.24
C LYS A 29 14.79 -12.45 4.75
N VAL A 30 14.55 -11.22 5.22
CA VAL A 30 14.47 -10.90 6.65
C VAL A 30 13.34 -11.69 7.31
N SER A 31 12.17 -11.74 6.68
CA SER A 31 11.03 -12.49 7.22
C SER A 31 11.32 -13.98 7.35
N LEU A 32 11.97 -14.59 6.36
CA LEU A 32 12.35 -16.01 6.40
C LEU A 32 13.46 -16.33 7.41
N LEU A 33 14.32 -15.36 7.74
CA LEU A 33 15.43 -15.55 8.68
C LEU A 33 15.01 -15.36 10.14
N TYR A 34 14.01 -14.51 10.40
CA TYR A 34 13.69 -14.06 11.76
C TYR A 34 12.28 -14.41 12.24
N LEU A 35 11.34 -14.78 11.36
CA LEU A 35 10.01 -15.25 11.81
C LEU A 35 9.96 -16.78 11.91
N PRO A 36 9.40 -17.33 13.02
CA PRO A 36 8.96 -18.71 13.07
C PRO A 36 8.01 -19.05 11.92
N VAL A 37 8.03 -20.29 11.44
CA VAL A 37 7.24 -20.73 10.27
C VAL A 37 5.75 -20.50 10.47
N GLU A 38 5.23 -20.71 11.69
CA GLU A 38 3.81 -20.47 11.99
C GLU A 38 3.44 -18.98 11.91
N GLU A 39 4.31 -18.09 12.42
CA GLU A 39 4.07 -16.64 12.40
C GLU A 39 4.21 -16.06 10.99
N TRP A 40 5.11 -16.61 10.17
CA TRP A 40 5.30 -16.19 8.78
C TRP A 40 4.08 -16.48 7.90
N GLY A 41 3.42 -17.62 8.10
CA GLY A 41 2.20 -17.98 7.36
C GLY A 41 1.04 -17.05 7.68
N ILE A 42 0.84 -16.77 8.97
CA ILE A 42 -0.18 -15.83 9.46
C ILE A 42 0.09 -14.41 8.95
N PHE A 43 1.33 -13.95 9.08
CA PHE A 43 1.74 -12.64 8.59
C PHE A 43 1.52 -12.52 7.08
N SER A 44 1.94 -13.52 6.30
CA SER A 44 1.81 -13.47 4.84
C SER A 44 0.36 -13.42 4.36
N ILE A 45 -0.54 -14.19 4.97
CA ILE A 45 -1.97 -14.17 4.60
C ILE A 45 -2.61 -12.85 5.02
N LEU A 46 -2.42 -12.41 6.26
CA LEU A 46 -3.11 -11.22 6.77
C LEU A 46 -2.55 -9.92 6.18
N TYR A 47 -1.23 -9.77 6.15
CA TYR A 47 -0.57 -8.56 5.66
C TYR A 47 -0.55 -8.51 4.13
N ASN A 48 -0.06 -9.57 3.46
CA ASN A 48 0.08 -9.52 2.00
C ASN A 48 -1.21 -9.82 1.24
N ALA A 49 -2.11 -10.66 1.75
CA ALA A 49 -3.32 -11.00 1.01
C ALA A 49 -4.52 -10.11 1.38
N ILE A 50 -4.72 -9.77 2.66
CA ILE A 50 -5.88 -8.96 3.07
C ILE A 50 -5.54 -7.47 3.05
N PHE A 51 -4.56 -7.04 3.84
CA PHE A 51 -4.26 -5.61 3.97
C PHE A 51 -3.84 -4.97 2.63
N LEU A 52 -2.91 -5.61 1.91
CA LEU A 52 -2.49 -5.14 0.58
C LEU A 52 -3.64 -5.12 -0.44
N LEU A 53 -4.56 -6.09 -0.38
CA LEU A 53 -5.75 -6.11 -1.24
C LEU A 53 -6.67 -4.93 -0.94
N LEU A 54 -6.91 -4.59 0.33
CA LEU A 54 -7.70 -3.42 0.69
C LEU A 54 -7.06 -2.12 0.17
N VAL A 55 -5.74 -1.99 0.35
CA VAL A 55 -4.98 -0.82 -0.14
C VAL A 55 -5.06 -0.72 -1.67
N ASN A 56 -4.91 -1.83 -2.38
CA ASN A 56 -5.00 -1.87 -3.84
C ASN A 56 -6.41 -1.57 -4.35
N LEU A 57 -7.45 -2.04 -3.66
CA LEU A 57 -8.84 -1.74 -3.98
C LEU A 57 -9.13 -0.23 -3.79
N GLY A 58 -8.73 0.34 -2.66
CA GLY A 58 -8.89 1.79 -2.43
C GLY A 58 -8.16 2.61 -3.48
N SER A 59 -6.94 2.19 -3.83
CA SER A 59 -6.15 2.83 -4.87
C SER A 59 -6.79 2.72 -6.26
N SER A 60 -7.37 1.58 -6.61
CA SER A 60 -7.92 1.33 -7.94
C SER A 60 -9.31 1.95 -8.12
N PHE A 61 -10.14 1.97 -7.08
CA PHE A 61 -11.51 2.49 -7.15
C PHE A 61 -11.59 3.99 -6.88
N ALA A 62 -10.77 4.53 -5.98
CA ALA A 62 -10.81 5.95 -5.62
C ALA A 62 -9.67 6.73 -6.29
N LEU A 63 -8.41 6.37 -6.01
CA LEU A 63 -7.27 7.22 -6.39
C LEU A 63 -7.00 7.23 -7.89
N GLN A 64 -6.81 6.09 -8.54
CA GLN A 64 -6.35 6.06 -9.94
C GLN A 64 -7.29 6.80 -10.93
N PRO A 65 -8.64 6.62 -10.88
CA PRO A 65 -9.54 7.31 -11.79
C PRO A 65 -9.57 8.82 -11.56
N LEU A 66 -9.60 9.25 -10.29
CA LEU A 66 -9.65 10.67 -9.94
C LEU A 66 -8.34 11.38 -10.26
N MET A 67 -7.21 10.70 -10.11
CA MET A 67 -5.90 11.23 -10.46
C MET A 67 -5.73 11.38 -11.97
N LYS A 68 -6.29 10.45 -12.75
CA LYS A 68 -6.36 10.59 -14.21
C LYS A 68 -7.23 11.78 -14.61
N PHE A 69 -8.38 11.96 -13.98
CA PHE A 69 -9.26 13.10 -14.23
C PHE A 69 -8.62 14.44 -13.82
N ALA A 70 -7.87 14.47 -12.72
CA ALA A 70 -7.13 15.64 -12.25
C ALA A 70 -6.02 16.07 -13.21
N ALA A 71 -5.44 15.14 -13.97
CA ALA A 71 -4.41 15.42 -14.96
C ALA A 71 -4.96 16.02 -16.27
N GLU A 72 -6.26 15.88 -16.53
CA GLU A 72 -6.95 16.37 -17.74
C GLU A 72 -7.69 17.70 -17.51
N THR A 73 -7.69 18.24 -16.30
CA THR A 73 -8.48 19.41 -15.89
C THR A 73 -7.63 20.45 -15.17
N GLU A 74 -8.02 21.73 -15.23
CA GLU A 74 -7.32 22.83 -14.55
C GLU A 74 -7.60 22.87 -13.02
N ASP A 75 -8.67 22.20 -12.57
CA ASP A 75 -9.11 22.14 -11.16
C ASP A 75 -8.44 21.00 -10.35
N THR A 76 -7.15 20.75 -10.61
CA THR A 76 -6.39 19.62 -10.05
C THR A 76 -6.45 19.56 -8.51
N ASP A 77 -6.35 20.70 -7.81
CA ASP A 77 -6.29 20.75 -6.34
C ASP A 77 -7.59 20.29 -5.68
N LYS A 78 -8.74 20.63 -6.28
CA LYS A 78 -10.05 20.24 -5.77
C LYS A 78 -10.29 18.74 -5.97
N ILE A 79 -9.88 18.21 -7.13
CA ILE A 79 -10.03 16.79 -7.46
C ILE A 79 -9.13 15.93 -6.56
N VAL A 80 -7.88 16.36 -6.34
CA VAL A 80 -6.96 15.68 -5.41
C VAL A 80 -7.53 15.64 -3.99
N SER A 81 -8.14 16.74 -3.51
CA SER A 81 -8.75 16.80 -2.18
C SER A 81 -9.95 15.83 -2.05
N VAL A 82 -10.80 15.77 -3.08
CA VAL A 82 -11.93 14.81 -3.12
C VAL A 82 -11.42 13.38 -3.17
N ALA A 83 -10.38 13.09 -3.97
CA ALA A 83 -9.77 11.77 -4.05
C ALA A 83 -9.20 11.29 -2.72
N LEU A 84 -8.57 12.21 -1.96
CA LEU A 84 -8.08 11.92 -0.62
C LEU A 84 -9.23 11.53 0.30
N ILE A 85 -10.27 12.36 0.38
CA ILE A 85 -11.41 12.13 1.28
C ILE A 85 -12.09 10.80 0.94
N LEU A 86 -12.30 10.53 -0.34
CA LEU A 86 -12.93 9.30 -0.80
C LEU A 86 -12.08 8.06 -0.47
N ASN A 87 -10.75 8.13 -0.67
CA ASN A 87 -9.85 7.05 -0.33
C ASN A 87 -9.75 6.83 1.20
N ALA A 88 -9.74 7.92 1.99
CA ALA A 88 -9.75 7.85 3.44
C ALA A 88 -11.03 7.19 3.96
N ALA A 89 -12.19 7.60 3.42
CA ALA A 89 -13.49 7.01 3.75
C ALA A 89 -13.55 5.53 3.36
N PHE A 90 -13.11 5.18 2.14
CA PHE A 90 -13.03 3.80 1.70
C PHE A 90 -12.17 2.96 2.65
N MET A 91 -10.97 3.44 2.98
CA MET A 91 -10.09 2.69 3.88
C MET A 91 -10.64 2.56 5.29
N ALA A 92 -11.23 3.62 5.84
CA ALA A 92 -11.87 3.56 7.14
C ALA A 92 -12.99 2.51 7.18
N VAL A 93 -13.86 2.48 6.15
CA VAL A 93 -14.93 1.48 6.02
C VAL A 93 -14.35 0.08 5.85
N ALA A 94 -13.38 -0.11 4.96
CA ALA A 94 -12.76 -1.40 4.71
C ALA A 94 -12.11 -2.00 5.96
N ILE A 95 -11.38 -1.17 6.73
CA ILE A 95 -10.77 -1.59 7.99
C ILE A 95 -11.84 -1.90 9.03
N ALA A 96 -12.87 -1.08 9.15
CA ALA A 96 -13.97 -1.33 10.08
C ALA A 96 -14.65 -2.67 9.79
N VAL A 97 -14.91 -2.99 8.51
CA VAL A 97 -15.46 -4.28 8.09
C VAL A 97 -14.54 -5.43 8.51
N VAL A 98 -13.22 -5.32 8.30
CA VAL A 98 -12.28 -6.36 8.70
C VAL A 98 -12.16 -6.51 10.22
N LEU A 99 -12.22 -5.40 10.98
CA LEU A 99 -12.22 -5.44 12.44
C LEU A 99 -13.49 -6.11 13.00
N ILE A 100 -14.65 -5.85 12.41
CA ILE A 100 -15.91 -6.53 12.78
C ILE A 100 -15.83 -8.03 12.42
N ALA A 101 -15.27 -8.34 11.26
CA ALA A 101 -15.09 -9.73 10.81
C ALA A 101 -13.91 -10.44 11.48
N ARG A 102 -13.16 -9.79 12.38
CA ARG A 102 -11.91 -10.28 12.96
C ARG A 102 -12.01 -11.69 13.52
N ASP A 103 -13.01 -11.94 14.34
CA ASP A 103 -13.14 -13.22 15.04
C ASP A 103 -13.57 -14.34 14.06
N TRP A 104 -14.41 -14.00 13.07
CA TRP A 104 -14.78 -14.92 12.00
C TRP A 104 -13.58 -15.26 11.10
N LEU A 105 -12.78 -14.27 10.72
CA LEU A 105 -11.56 -14.46 9.94
C LEU A 105 -10.53 -15.30 10.71
N ALA A 106 -10.38 -15.07 12.02
CA ALA A 106 -9.50 -15.86 12.86
C ALA A 106 -9.90 -17.33 12.90
N LEU A 107 -11.19 -17.65 12.98
CA LEU A 107 -11.69 -19.03 12.92
C LEU A 107 -11.48 -19.69 11.54
N TRP A 108 -11.49 -18.90 10.47
CA TRP A 108 -11.35 -19.40 9.11
C TRP A 108 -9.90 -19.74 8.74
N PHE A 109 -8.95 -18.96 9.26
CA PHE A 109 -7.53 -19.10 8.94
C PHE A 109 -6.73 -19.86 9.99
N ALA A 110 -7.20 -19.95 11.24
CA ALA A 110 -6.49 -20.66 12.29
C ALA A 110 -6.75 -22.16 12.28
N SER A 111 -5.70 -22.95 12.51
CA SER A 111 -5.79 -24.39 12.75
C SER A 111 -5.90 -24.72 14.25
N ASN A 112 -5.54 -23.76 15.12
CA ASN A 112 -5.60 -23.91 16.58
C ASN A 112 -5.91 -22.57 17.28
N ALA A 113 -6.19 -22.63 18.59
CA ALA A 113 -6.58 -21.45 19.37
C ALA A 113 -5.46 -20.39 19.51
N SER A 114 -4.19 -20.81 19.51
CA SER A 114 -3.04 -19.89 19.63
C SER A 114 -2.84 -19.06 18.35
N GLU A 115 -3.01 -19.70 17.19
CA GLU A 115 -3.00 -19.03 15.89
C GLU A 115 -4.18 -18.05 15.76
N ALA A 116 -5.37 -18.45 16.22
CA ALA A 116 -6.54 -17.57 16.20
C ALA A 116 -6.29 -16.28 17.00
N ALA A 117 -5.69 -16.38 18.19
CA ALA A 117 -5.34 -15.23 19.00
C ALA A 117 -4.28 -14.32 18.33
N SER A 118 -3.31 -14.93 17.65
CA SER A 118 -2.27 -14.21 16.89
C SER A 118 -2.87 -13.46 15.70
N ILE A 119 -3.79 -14.10 14.96
CA ILE A 119 -4.52 -13.49 13.84
C ILE A 119 -5.37 -12.32 14.31
N GLN A 120 -6.10 -12.48 15.41
CA GLN A 120 -6.91 -11.41 16.00
C GLN A 120 -6.06 -10.20 16.38
N SER A 121 -4.88 -10.45 16.97
CA SER A 121 -3.94 -9.39 17.37
C SER A 121 -3.35 -8.66 16.15
N ALA A 122 -3.00 -9.40 15.09
CA ALA A 122 -2.52 -8.83 13.85
C ALA A 122 -3.58 -7.97 13.14
N ILE A 123 -4.83 -8.43 13.07
CA ILE A 123 -5.95 -7.65 12.50
C ILE A 123 -6.21 -6.39 13.32
N ALA A 124 -6.06 -6.44 14.65
CA ALA A 124 -6.22 -5.26 15.50
C ALA A 124 -5.17 -4.16 15.20
N ALA A 125 -4.02 -4.51 14.61
CA ALA A 125 -3.00 -3.55 14.19
C ALA A 125 -3.29 -2.89 12.81
N PHE A 126 -4.33 -3.33 12.08
CA PHE A 126 -4.64 -2.81 10.75
C PHE A 126 -4.92 -1.29 10.70
N PRO A 127 -5.58 -0.66 11.69
CA PRO A 127 -5.74 0.80 11.68
C PRO A 127 -4.41 1.55 11.72
N LEU A 128 -3.45 1.06 12.51
CA LEU A 128 -2.12 1.66 12.62
C LEU A 128 -1.33 1.50 11.32
N LEU A 129 -1.37 0.30 10.74
CA LEU A 129 -0.78 0.01 9.44
C LEU A 129 -1.40 0.86 8.33
N ALA A 130 -2.72 1.00 8.32
CA ALA A 130 -3.42 1.82 7.36
C ALA A 130 -3.06 3.30 7.49
N ALA A 131 -2.94 3.82 8.72
CA ALA A 131 -2.49 5.19 8.94
C ALA A 131 -1.09 5.41 8.37
N ALA A 132 -0.15 4.49 8.62
CA ALA A 132 1.21 4.56 8.08
C ALA A 132 1.22 4.50 6.54
N PHE A 133 0.44 3.61 5.94
CA PHE A 133 0.35 3.46 4.48
C PHE A 133 -0.41 4.60 3.79
N PHE A 134 -1.40 5.18 4.46
CA PHE A 134 -2.25 6.23 3.89
C PHE A 134 -1.43 7.46 3.54
N PHE A 135 -0.57 7.93 4.45
CA PHE A 135 0.31 9.08 4.18
C PHE A 135 1.27 8.81 3.02
N ARG A 136 1.91 7.63 3.02
CA ARG A 136 2.84 7.25 1.94
C ARG A 136 2.13 7.22 0.58
N ASN A 137 1.02 6.49 0.46
CA ASN A 137 0.31 6.37 -0.79
C ASN A 137 -0.22 7.73 -1.27
N PHE A 138 -0.78 8.53 -0.35
CA PHE A 138 -1.24 9.87 -0.68
C PHE A 138 -0.14 10.79 -1.22
N LEU A 139 1.04 10.81 -0.59
CA LEU A 139 2.18 11.59 -1.06
C LEU A 139 2.64 11.15 -2.45
N ILE A 140 2.73 9.85 -2.69
CA ILE A 140 3.09 9.29 -4.00
C ILE A 140 2.08 9.75 -5.06
N TYR A 141 0.77 9.68 -4.77
CA TYR A 141 -0.25 10.11 -5.71
C TYR A 141 -0.23 11.63 -5.96
N ILE A 142 -0.13 12.49 -4.93
CA ILE A 142 0.06 13.94 -5.17
C ILE A 142 1.27 14.19 -6.06
N LEU A 143 2.39 13.50 -5.81
CA LEU A 143 3.58 13.63 -6.62
C LEU A 143 3.34 13.14 -8.06
N GLN A 144 2.54 12.10 -8.28
CA GLN A 144 2.13 11.66 -9.62
C GLN A 144 1.22 12.68 -10.33
N ALA A 145 0.33 13.39 -9.63
CA ALA A 145 -0.48 14.47 -10.23
C ALA A 145 0.33 15.72 -10.52
N LYS A 146 1.17 16.16 -9.57
CA LYS A 146 1.83 17.48 -9.61
C LYS A 146 3.26 17.46 -10.15
N TYR A 147 3.96 16.32 -10.13
CA TYR A 147 5.39 16.27 -10.42
C TYR A 147 5.79 15.11 -11.34
N HIS A 148 6.87 15.30 -12.09
CA HIS A 148 7.49 14.25 -12.88
C HIS A 148 8.17 13.21 -11.98
N VAL A 149 8.11 11.94 -12.41
CA VAL A 149 8.52 10.66 -11.78
C VAL A 149 9.73 10.70 -10.80
N ILE A 150 10.69 11.60 -11.00
CA ILE A 150 11.95 11.70 -10.24
C ILE A 150 11.73 11.97 -8.74
N ARG A 151 10.72 12.77 -8.34
CA ARG A 151 10.48 13.07 -6.91
C ARG A 151 9.90 11.90 -6.12
N ILE A 152 9.17 11.00 -6.78
CA ILE A 152 8.62 9.78 -6.17
C ILE A 152 9.77 8.86 -5.77
N LEU A 153 10.76 8.71 -6.65
CA LEU A 153 11.96 7.91 -6.42
C LEU A 153 12.75 8.33 -5.17
N ILE A 154 12.83 9.65 -4.90
CA ILE A 154 13.56 10.17 -3.73
C ILE A 154 12.80 9.84 -2.43
N ILE A 155 11.47 9.95 -2.41
CA ILE A 155 10.67 9.60 -1.23
C ILE A 155 10.74 8.10 -0.97
N ASP A 156 10.60 7.26 -2.00
CA ASP A 156 10.75 5.82 -1.85
C ASP A 156 12.18 5.46 -1.39
N GLY A 157 13.20 6.14 -1.91
CA GLY A 157 14.58 5.99 -1.44
C GLY A 157 14.77 6.33 0.04
N ILE A 158 14.14 7.38 0.55
CA ILE A 158 14.20 7.76 1.98
C ILE A 158 13.42 6.76 2.83
N TYR A 159 12.19 6.41 2.43
CA TYR A 159 11.33 5.47 3.15
C TYR A 159 11.96 4.07 3.28
N PHE A 160 12.64 3.60 2.22
CA PHE A 160 13.37 2.33 2.25
C PHE A 160 14.77 2.45 2.88
N GLY A 161 15.37 3.64 2.89
CA GLY A 161 16.71 3.89 3.43
C GLY A 161 16.78 4.03 4.95
N GLU A 162 15.71 4.49 5.62
CA GLU A 162 15.67 4.71 7.08
C GLU A 162 15.48 3.44 7.93
N ASN A 163 15.25 2.28 7.32
CA ASN A 163 15.05 1.00 8.03
C ASN A 163 16.30 0.08 8.03
N ASN A 164 17.50 0.65 7.86
CA ASN A 164 18.78 -0.07 8.04
C ASN A 164 19.46 0.33 9.36
#